data_AF-A0A522QR06-F1
#
_entry.id   AF-A0A522QR06-F1
#
_cell.length_a   1.000
_cell.length_b   1.000
_cell.length_c   1.000
_cell.angle_alpha   90.00
_cell.angle_beta   90.00
_cell.angle_gamma   90.00
#
_symmetry.space_group_name_H-M   'P 1'
#
loop_
_entity.id
_entity.type
_entity.pdbx_description
1 polymer ?
#
loop_
_entity_poly.entity_id
_entity_poly.type
_entity_poly.pdbx_seq_one_letter_code
_entity_poly.pdbx_strand_id
1 'polypeptide(L)'
;MVRGRAPSSHCPAVATAAKSGRCGDHCRSPLATCPVGAISASTHTARPEGERARYPGGAVRLDAAPPSRWDGGMLVARIVCGGQSGVDRGAVDAAVACGIPYGGWCPLGGHSEDLPDVRVRYPHLRETPSTDVSQRTEWNVRDSDATLVICDPAVASAGTEFTVATARRLGRPLLVTCGPRRAIADWLRALPGEPTLNVAGPRASEWPDGYEVTTRLLLPLLRG
;
A
#
# COMPACT_ATOMS: atom_id res chain seq x y z
N MET A 1 -9.91 -12.84 -58.86
CA MET A 1 -10.32 -11.61 -59.57
C MET A 1 -11.72 -11.24 -59.14
N VAL A 2 -11.89 -10.25 -58.26
CA VAL A 2 -12.99 -9.28 -58.24
C VAL A 2 -12.45 -8.06 -57.47
N ARG A 3 -12.50 -6.89 -58.13
CA ARG A 3 -12.17 -5.53 -57.66
C ARG A 3 -13.31 -5.08 -56.72
N GLY A 4 -13.23 -4.18 -55.75
CA GLY A 4 -12.28 -3.14 -55.34
C GLY A 4 -13.04 -2.11 -54.46
N ARG A 5 -12.31 -1.10 -53.98
CA ARG A 5 -12.75 0.20 -53.41
C ARG A 5 -13.35 0.28 -51.98
N ALA A 6 -12.55 0.88 -51.11
CA ALA A 6 -12.97 1.89 -50.11
C ALA A 6 -13.31 3.23 -50.85
N PRO A 7 -13.95 4.27 -50.25
CA PRO A 7 -13.44 4.98 -49.06
C PRO A 7 -14.47 5.68 -48.12
N SER A 8 -13.89 6.37 -47.12
CA SER A 8 -14.28 7.65 -46.51
C SER A 8 -15.25 7.70 -45.31
N SER A 9 -14.66 8.06 -44.16
CA SER A 9 -15.01 9.13 -43.19
C SER A 9 -16.48 9.33 -42.78
N HIS A 10 -16.73 9.50 -41.47
CA HIS A 10 -17.32 10.72 -40.86
C HIS A 10 -17.32 10.60 -39.32
N CYS A 11 -16.66 11.53 -38.63
CA CYS A 11 -16.89 11.86 -37.22
C CYS A 11 -18.16 12.72 -37.11
N PRO A 12 -18.98 12.55 -36.06
CA PRO A 12 -19.86 13.62 -35.61
C PRO A 12 -19.30 14.28 -34.33
N ALA A 13 -19.14 15.60 -34.42
CA ALA A 13 -18.92 16.50 -33.31
C ALA A 13 -20.18 16.61 -32.43
N VAL A 14 -20.01 16.68 -31.11
CA VAL A 14 -21.10 16.93 -30.15
C VAL A 14 -20.89 18.29 -29.48
N ALA A 15 -21.83 19.18 -29.84
CA ALA A 15 -22.49 20.25 -29.10
C ALA A 15 -21.80 20.95 -27.90
N THR A 16 -21.61 22.24 -28.11
CA THR A 16 -21.50 23.35 -27.14
C THR A 16 -22.77 23.56 -26.31
N ALA A 17 -22.63 23.79 -25.00
CA ALA A 17 -23.57 24.60 -24.20
C ALA A 17 -22.92 25.04 -22.87
N ALA A 18 -22.50 26.30 -22.75
CA ALA A 18 -22.21 26.94 -21.46
C ALA A 18 -23.14 28.15 -21.31
N LYS A 19 -24.04 28.06 -20.33
CA LYS A 19 -25.04 29.08 -19.98
C LYS A 19 -24.38 30.24 -19.22
N SER A 20 -24.69 31.44 -19.67
CA SER A 20 -24.51 32.70 -18.95
C SER A 20 -25.51 32.81 -17.78
N GLY A 21 -25.00 33.09 -16.59
CA GLY A 21 -25.77 33.38 -15.38
C GLY A 21 -25.37 34.75 -14.84
N ARG A 22 -26.38 35.60 -14.64
CA ARG A 22 -26.31 37.03 -14.34
C ARG A 22 -25.82 37.34 -12.92
N CYS A 23 -25.20 38.52 -12.85
CA CYS A 23 -24.87 39.31 -11.68
C CYS A 23 -26.14 39.82 -10.96
N GLY A 24 -26.05 39.94 -9.63
CA GLY A 24 -27.12 40.43 -8.75
C GLY A 24 -26.57 40.79 -7.37
N ASP A 25 -25.87 41.92 -7.32
CA ASP A 25 -25.94 43.01 -6.34
C ASP A 25 -26.03 42.82 -4.80
N HIS A 26 -25.12 43.57 -4.15
CA HIS A 26 -25.19 44.29 -2.87
C HIS A 26 -24.68 43.64 -1.56
N CYS A 27 -23.49 44.08 -1.11
CA CYS A 27 -23.35 44.74 0.21
C CYS A 27 -21.98 45.46 0.40
N ARG A 28 -22.04 46.81 0.41
CA ARG A 28 -21.33 47.83 1.22
C ARG A 28 -19.86 47.58 1.72
N SER A 29 -18.95 48.39 1.16
CA SER A 29 -17.68 49.04 1.64
C SER A 29 -17.31 49.09 3.15
N PRO A 30 -16.07 49.53 3.55
CA PRO A 30 -14.76 49.53 2.87
C PRO A 30 -13.54 49.19 3.79
N LEU A 31 -12.32 49.22 3.23
CA LEU A 31 -11.00 49.35 3.87
C LEU A 31 -10.37 48.12 4.57
N ALA A 32 -9.49 47.42 3.85
CA ALA A 32 -8.21 46.94 4.40
C ALA A 32 -7.28 46.51 3.24
N THR A 33 -6.29 47.36 2.93
CA THR A 33 -5.14 47.00 2.10
C THR A 33 -4.24 46.04 2.89
N CYS A 34 -4.18 44.77 2.48
CA CYS A 34 -3.14 43.85 2.93
C CYS A 34 -1.98 43.86 1.91
N PRO A 35 -0.72 44.02 2.34
CA PRO A 35 0.40 44.09 1.42
C PRO A 35 0.72 42.71 0.84
N VAL A 36 0.99 42.70 -0.46
CA VAL A 36 1.55 41.56 -1.20
C VAL A 36 2.96 41.32 -0.68
N GLY A 37 3.11 40.35 0.22
CA GLY A 37 4.39 39.79 0.61
C GLY A 37 4.91 38.88 -0.49
N ALA A 38 5.99 39.30 -1.13
CA ALA A 38 6.75 38.50 -2.09
C ALA A 38 7.23 37.19 -1.43
N ILE A 39 6.70 36.06 -1.87
CA ILE A 39 7.28 34.75 -1.62
C ILE A 39 8.48 34.59 -2.55
N SER A 40 9.67 34.81 -1.98
CA SER A 40 10.94 34.49 -2.63
C SER A 40 10.99 32.99 -2.94
N ALA A 41 11.24 32.68 -4.21
CA ALA A 41 11.48 31.34 -4.70
C ALA A 41 12.71 30.76 -3.98
N SER A 42 12.47 29.90 -2.99
CA SER A 42 13.52 29.06 -2.42
C SER A 42 13.78 27.96 -3.44
N THR A 43 14.88 28.10 -4.17
CA THR A 43 15.34 27.13 -5.16
C THR A 43 15.49 25.78 -4.46
N HIS A 44 14.63 24.84 -4.82
CA HIS A 44 14.77 23.43 -4.47
C HIS A 44 16.11 22.96 -5.01
N THR A 45 17.09 22.76 -4.13
CA THR A 45 18.29 22.02 -4.47
C THR A 45 17.86 20.57 -4.68
N ALA A 46 17.78 20.18 -5.95
CA ALA A 46 17.59 18.80 -6.36
C ALA A 46 18.65 17.93 -5.67
N ARG A 47 18.21 16.88 -4.97
CA ARG A 47 19.10 15.84 -4.47
C ARG A 47 19.75 15.13 -5.67
N PRO A 48 21.06 14.85 -5.62
CA PRO A 48 21.74 14.21 -6.73
C PRO A 48 21.15 12.82 -6.99
N GLU A 49 20.84 12.55 -8.25
CA GLU A 49 20.52 11.22 -8.77
C GLU A 49 21.73 10.31 -8.53
N GLY A 50 21.60 9.30 -7.66
CA GLY A 50 22.70 8.34 -7.48
C GLY A 50 22.64 7.40 -6.29
N GLU A 51 21.84 7.67 -5.27
CA GLU A 51 21.80 6.80 -4.08
C GLU A 51 20.59 5.86 -4.13
N ARG A 52 20.76 4.71 -4.80
CA ARG A 52 19.84 3.58 -4.62
C ARG A 52 19.87 3.22 -3.14
N ALA A 53 18.76 3.46 -2.43
CA ALA A 53 18.58 3.00 -1.07
C ALA A 53 18.81 1.48 -1.04
N ARG A 54 19.97 1.07 -0.53
CA ARG A 54 20.25 -0.33 -0.26
C ARG A 54 19.37 -0.71 0.91
N TYR A 55 18.48 -1.67 0.72
CA TYR A 55 17.82 -2.36 1.81
C TYR A 55 18.86 -2.75 2.86
N PRO A 56 18.72 -2.32 4.13
CA PRO A 56 19.61 -2.79 5.18
C PRO A 56 19.26 -4.26 5.41
N GLY A 57 20.01 -5.15 4.75
CA GLY A 57 19.94 -6.60 4.85
C GLY A 57 20.44 -7.14 6.19
N GLY A 58 19.99 -6.55 7.30
CA GLY A 58 20.25 -7.06 8.64
C GLY A 58 19.35 -8.26 8.91
N ALA A 59 19.95 -9.43 9.12
CA ALA A 59 19.25 -10.60 9.61
C ALA A 59 18.60 -10.27 10.97
N VAL A 60 17.27 -10.12 10.98
CA VAL A 60 16.51 -10.01 12.23
C VAL A 60 16.64 -11.35 12.93
N ARG A 61 17.26 -11.37 14.11
CA ARG A 61 17.34 -12.58 14.95
C ARG A 61 15.92 -13.04 15.30
N LEU A 62 15.63 -14.32 15.07
CA LEU A 62 14.34 -14.98 15.30
C LEU A 62 14.02 -15.20 16.79
N ASP A 63 14.81 -14.65 17.71
CA ASP A 63 14.75 -14.97 19.14
C ASP A 63 13.96 -13.90 19.94
N ALA A 64 12.86 -13.37 19.38
CA ALA A 64 12.04 -12.39 20.07
C ALA A 64 11.20 -13.06 21.17
N ALA A 65 11.26 -12.51 22.40
CA ALA A 65 10.39 -12.87 23.50
C ALA A 65 8.90 -12.79 23.09
N PRO A 66 8.01 -13.60 23.67
CA PRO A 66 6.61 -13.61 23.28
C PRO A 66 6.00 -12.21 23.43
N PRO A 67 5.15 -11.77 22.48
CA PRO A 67 4.59 -10.43 22.46
C PRO A 67 3.86 -10.13 23.77
N SER A 68 3.98 -8.89 24.24
CA SER A 68 3.21 -8.47 25.40
C SER A 68 1.73 -8.42 25.05
N ARG A 69 0.92 -9.03 25.91
CA ARG A 69 -0.54 -9.09 25.72
C ARG A 69 -1.10 -7.73 26.10
N TRP A 70 -1.95 -7.17 25.24
CA TRP A 70 -2.83 -6.08 25.67
C TRP A 70 -3.81 -6.66 26.68
N ASP A 71 -4.31 -5.87 27.63
CA ASP A 71 -5.34 -6.30 28.59
C ASP A 71 -6.62 -6.70 27.81
N GLY A 72 -6.67 -7.96 27.35
CA GLY A 72 -7.71 -8.50 26.46
C GLY A 72 -7.24 -9.46 25.35
N GLY A 73 -5.95 -9.55 25.00
CA GLY A 73 -5.44 -10.44 23.93
C GLY A 73 -4.40 -9.79 23.01
N MET A 74 -3.98 -10.49 21.95
CA MET A 74 -3.17 -9.89 20.87
C MET A 74 -4.07 -9.12 19.88
N LEU A 75 -3.58 -8.03 19.27
CA LEU A 75 -4.36 -7.30 18.26
C LEU A 75 -4.52 -8.09 16.93
N VAL A 76 -3.63 -9.05 16.67
CA VAL A 76 -3.63 -9.93 15.49
C VAL A 76 -3.09 -11.29 15.88
N ALA A 77 -3.62 -12.37 15.31
CA ALA A 77 -3.11 -13.72 15.55
C ALA A 77 -1.86 -14.03 14.70
N ARG A 78 -1.81 -13.46 13.49
CA ARG A 78 -0.78 -13.75 12.48
C ARG A 78 -0.74 -12.64 11.43
N ILE A 79 0.45 -12.37 10.89
CA ILE A 79 0.62 -11.52 9.71
C ILE A 79 0.89 -12.38 8.48
N VAL A 80 0.19 -12.13 7.38
CA VAL A 80 0.47 -12.74 6.08
C VAL A 80 0.77 -11.69 5.02
N CYS A 81 1.64 -12.01 4.06
CA CYS A 81 1.95 -11.13 2.92
C CYS A 81 2.54 -11.92 1.74
N GLY A 82 2.88 -11.20 0.65
CA GLY A 82 3.48 -11.77 -0.55
C GLY A 82 5.00 -11.94 -0.52
N GLY A 83 5.68 -11.35 0.48
CA GLY A 83 7.13 -11.35 0.57
C GLY A 83 7.83 -10.44 -0.45
N GLN A 84 7.11 -9.53 -1.11
CA GLN A 84 7.74 -8.52 -1.97
C GLN A 84 8.64 -7.58 -1.14
N SER A 85 9.55 -6.85 -1.79
CA SER A 85 10.20 -5.69 -1.17
C SER A 85 9.16 -4.63 -0.73
N GLY A 86 9.61 -3.60 -0.02
CA GLY A 86 8.75 -2.50 0.42
C GLY A 86 7.83 -2.90 1.57
N VAL A 87 6.53 -2.73 1.37
CA VAL A 87 5.50 -2.90 2.41
C VAL A 87 5.44 -4.33 2.95
N ASP A 88 5.42 -5.33 2.07
CA ASP A 88 5.39 -6.75 2.45
C ASP A 88 6.58 -7.09 3.37
N ARG A 89 7.78 -6.65 3.00
CA ARG A 89 9.01 -6.85 3.79
C ARG A 89 8.92 -6.17 5.15
N GLY A 90 8.42 -4.94 5.19
CA GLY A 90 8.25 -4.19 6.44
C GLY A 90 7.27 -4.86 7.39
N ALA A 91 6.22 -5.49 6.85
CA ALA A 91 5.22 -6.22 7.63
C ALA A 91 5.80 -7.49 8.26
N VAL A 92 6.54 -8.30 7.48
CA VAL A 92 7.14 -9.53 8.01
C VAL A 92 8.23 -9.23 9.02
N ASP A 93 9.09 -8.25 8.76
CA ASP A 93 10.15 -7.88 9.72
C ASP A 93 9.55 -7.33 11.02
N ALA A 94 8.45 -6.58 10.95
CA ALA A 94 7.73 -6.15 12.15
C ALA A 94 7.13 -7.33 12.91
N ALA A 95 6.52 -8.31 12.22
CA ALA A 95 5.97 -9.51 12.85
C ALA A 95 7.06 -10.32 13.57
N VAL A 96 8.17 -10.59 12.87
CA VAL A 96 9.33 -11.32 13.42
C VAL A 96 9.88 -10.62 14.66
N ALA A 97 10.10 -9.31 14.57
CA ALA A 97 10.65 -8.53 15.68
C ALA A 97 9.74 -8.47 16.91
N CYS A 98 8.45 -8.80 16.77
CA CYS A 98 7.48 -8.82 17.86
C CYS A 98 7.10 -10.25 18.28
N GLY A 99 7.70 -11.29 17.70
CA GLY A 99 7.33 -12.68 17.97
C GLY A 99 5.91 -13.05 17.49
N ILE A 100 5.33 -12.28 16.57
CA ILE A 100 4.02 -12.57 15.97
C ILE A 100 4.22 -13.58 14.83
N PRO A 101 3.44 -14.67 14.77
CA PRO A 101 3.51 -15.62 13.67
C PRO A 101 3.36 -14.92 12.31
N TYR A 102 4.18 -15.31 11.33
CA TYR A 102 4.10 -14.77 9.97
C TYR A 102 4.05 -15.86 8.90
N GLY A 103 3.59 -15.49 7.71
CA GLY A 103 3.79 -16.25 6.47
C GLY A 103 3.00 -15.65 5.32
N GLY A 104 2.28 -16.48 4.57
CA GLY A 104 1.53 -16.05 3.39
C GLY A 104 1.99 -16.76 2.12
N TRP A 105 1.51 -16.28 1.00
CA TRP A 105 1.74 -16.87 -0.32
C TRP A 105 2.69 -16.01 -1.15
N CYS A 106 3.77 -16.59 -1.67
CA CYS A 106 4.69 -16.00 -2.64
C CYS A 106 4.54 -16.68 -4.02
N PRO A 107 5.04 -16.08 -5.12
CA PRO A 107 5.05 -16.75 -6.42
C PRO A 107 5.80 -18.09 -6.36
N LEU A 108 5.52 -18.99 -7.31
CA LEU A 108 6.35 -20.18 -7.54
C LEU A 108 7.82 -19.76 -7.73
N GLY A 109 8.74 -20.44 -7.04
CA GLY A 109 10.15 -20.09 -6.96
C GLY A 109 10.48 -19.03 -5.90
N GLY A 110 9.49 -18.41 -5.26
CA GLY A 110 9.68 -17.40 -4.22
C GLY A 110 10.20 -16.05 -4.72
N HIS A 111 10.09 -15.76 -6.01
CA HIS A 111 10.66 -14.54 -6.58
C HIS A 111 10.10 -13.24 -5.95
N SER A 112 10.99 -12.31 -5.57
CA SER A 112 10.70 -10.89 -5.28
C SER A 112 11.65 -10.01 -6.09
N GLU A 113 11.39 -8.70 -6.17
CA GLU A 113 12.21 -7.82 -7.02
C GLU A 113 13.68 -7.72 -6.58
N ASP A 114 13.94 -7.97 -5.30
CA ASP A 114 15.25 -7.88 -4.65
C ASP A 114 15.88 -9.24 -4.35
N LEU A 115 15.12 -10.34 -4.42
CA LEU A 115 15.59 -11.68 -4.09
C LEU A 115 15.13 -12.72 -5.11
N PRO A 116 16.01 -13.65 -5.53
CA PRO A 116 15.62 -14.75 -6.41
C PRO A 116 14.62 -15.69 -5.72
N ASP A 117 14.80 -15.95 -4.43
CA ASP A 117 13.86 -16.69 -3.59
C ASP A 117 13.77 -16.06 -2.19
N VAL A 118 12.63 -15.45 -1.90
CA VAL A 118 12.33 -14.79 -0.62
C VAL A 118 12.31 -15.75 0.57
N ARG A 119 11.98 -17.03 0.33
CA ARG A 119 11.77 -18.01 1.40
C ARG A 119 13.06 -18.40 2.09
N VAL A 120 14.21 -18.20 1.45
CA VAL A 120 15.53 -18.37 2.08
C VAL A 120 15.64 -17.49 3.33
N ARG A 121 15.07 -16.28 3.28
CA ARG A 121 15.02 -15.37 4.43
C ARG A 121 13.75 -15.53 5.27
N TYR A 122 12.65 -15.94 4.63
CA TYR A 122 11.32 -16.04 5.26
C TYR A 122 10.69 -17.43 5.02
N PRO A 123 11.17 -18.48 5.72
CA PRO A 123 10.82 -19.87 5.43
C PRO A 123 9.35 -20.25 5.67
N HIS A 124 8.57 -19.38 6.32
CA HIS A 124 7.14 -19.61 6.54
C HIS A 124 6.24 -19.07 5.41
N LEU A 125 6.82 -18.51 4.36
CA LEU A 125 6.11 -18.23 3.11
C LEU A 125 5.95 -19.52 2.28
N ARG A 126 4.79 -19.66 1.64
CA ARG A 126 4.43 -20.81 0.81
C ARG A 126 4.29 -20.39 -0.65
N GLU A 127 4.74 -21.23 -1.57
CA GLU A 127 4.56 -20.95 -2.99
C GLU A 127 3.12 -21.16 -3.43
N THR A 128 2.66 -20.30 -4.32
CA THR A 128 1.54 -20.60 -5.20
C THR A 128 1.96 -21.54 -6.34
N PRO A 129 1.02 -22.24 -7.00
CA PRO A 129 1.33 -23.07 -8.17
C PRO A 129 1.84 -22.29 -9.39
N SER A 130 1.60 -20.98 -9.46
CA SER A 130 2.02 -20.10 -10.55
C SER A 130 3.10 -19.11 -10.13
N THR A 131 3.94 -18.70 -11.09
CA THR A 131 4.87 -17.57 -10.97
C THR A 131 4.15 -16.22 -11.09
N ASP A 132 2.86 -16.21 -11.46
CA ASP A 132 2.08 -14.98 -11.57
C ASP A 132 1.81 -14.34 -10.20
N VAL A 133 2.24 -13.08 -10.05
CA VAL A 133 2.07 -12.26 -8.86
C VAL A 133 0.60 -11.99 -8.54
N SER A 134 -0.28 -12.04 -9.54
CA SER A 134 -1.73 -11.88 -9.30
C SER A 134 -2.27 -13.02 -8.43
N GLN A 135 -1.82 -14.26 -8.66
CA GLN A 135 -2.30 -15.44 -7.95
C GLN A 135 -1.92 -15.39 -6.47
N ARG A 136 -0.65 -15.07 -6.15
CA ARG A 136 -0.22 -14.93 -4.75
C ARG A 136 -0.96 -13.81 -4.04
N THR A 137 -1.28 -12.73 -4.74
CA THR A 137 -2.02 -11.60 -4.17
C THR A 137 -3.45 -11.99 -3.83
N GLU A 138 -4.14 -12.67 -4.75
CA GLU A 138 -5.49 -13.17 -4.50
C GLU A 138 -5.53 -14.17 -3.35
N TRP A 139 -4.56 -15.09 -3.26
CA TRP A 139 -4.54 -16.11 -2.21
C TRP A 139 -4.25 -15.52 -0.82
N ASN A 140 -3.38 -14.52 -0.71
CA ASN A 140 -3.16 -13.81 0.56
C ASN A 140 -4.42 -13.08 1.04
N VAL A 141 -5.18 -12.45 0.13
CA VAL A 141 -6.47 -11.84 0.47
C VAL A 141 -7.51 -12.92 0.83
N ARG A 142 -7.59 -14.00 0.05
CA ARG A 142 -8.56 -15.09 0.25
C ARG A 142 -8.39 -15.78 1.61
N ASP A 143 -7.14 -16.06 1.98
CA ASP A 143 -6.75 -16.86 3.15
C ASP A 143 -6.41 -16.00 4.38
N SER A 144 -6.94 -14.77 4.42
CA SER A 144 -6.84 -13.86 5.58
C SER A 144 -8.22 -13.41 6.03
N ASP A 145 -8.30 -12.97 7.28
CA ASP A 145 -9.55 -12.47 7.88
C ASP A 145 -9.79 -11.01 7.52
N ALA A 146 -8.71 -10.24 7.33
CA ALA A 146 -8.75 -8.84 6.94
C ALA A 146 -7.50 -8.46 6.13
N THR A 147 -7.61 -7.40 5.33
CA THR A 147 -6.49 -6.86 4.53
C THR A 147 -6.21 -5.40 4.90
N LEU A 148 -4.98 -5.13 5.33
CA LEU A 148 -4.43 -3.80 5.52
C LEU A 148 -3.53 -3.46 4.33
N VAL A 149 -3.88 -2.42 3.59
CA VAL A 149 -3.05 -1.89 2.52
C VAL A 149 -2.36 -0.61 3.00
N ILE A 150 -1.04 -0.62 3.05
CA ILE A 150 -0.25 0.56 3.41
C ILE A 150 0.29 1.18 2.12
N CYS A 151 -0.20 2.36 1.78
CA CYS A 151 0.17 3.06 0.56
C CYS A 151 -0.07 4.56 0.73
N ASP A 152 0.86 5.37 0.26
CA ASP A 152 0.61 6.79 0.02
C ASP A 152 -0.35 6.93 -1.17
N PRO A 153 -1.46 7.68 -1.07
CA PRO A 153 -2.41 7.86 -2.17
C PRO A 153 -1.79 8.54 -3.42
N ALA A 154 -0.64 9.20 -3.29
CA ALA A 154 0.10 9.77 -4.42
C ALA A 154 0.95 8.73 -5.17
N VAL A 155 1.12 7.51 -4.65
CA VAL A 155 1.88 6.44 -5.28
C VAL A 155 0.96 5.57 -6.12
N ALA A 156 1.24 5.50 -7.42
CA ALA A 156 0.58 4.57 -8.33
C ALA A 156 1.22 3.18 -8.21
N SER A 157 0.41 2.15 -7.97
CA SER A 157 0.88 0.76 -7.88
C SER A 157 -0.23 -0.20 -8.32
N ALA A 158 -0.06 -0.79 -9.50
CA ALA A 158 -1.03 -1.72 -10.07
C ALA A 158 -1.26 -2.95 -9.16
N GLY A 159 -0.20 -3.45 -8.49
CA GLY A 159 -0.31 -4.55 -7.52
C GLY A 159 -1.14 -4.16 -6.29
N THR A 160 -0.99 -2.92 -5.82
CA THR A 160 -1.76 -2.38 -4.70
C THR A 160 -3.23 -2.22 -5.07
N GLU A 161 -3.51 -1.65 -6.25
CA GLU A 161 -4.87 -1.51 -6.79
C GLU A 161 -5.55 -2.88 -6.97
N PHE A 162 -4.82 -3.87 -7.49
CA PHE A 162 -5.31 -5.25 -7.63
C PHE A 162 -5.64 -5.88 -6.28
N THR A 163 -4.83 -5.64 -5.24
CA THR A 163 -5.10 -6.11 -3.87
C THR A 163 -6.39 -5.51 -3.34
N VAL A 164 -6.57 -4.20 -3.48
CA VAL A 164 -7.80 -3.48 -3.05
C VAL A 164 -9.03 -4.01 -3.78
N ALA A 165 -8.94 -4.16 -5.11
CA ALA A 165 -10.03 -4.70 -5.92
C ALA A 165 -10.39 -6.14 -5.50
N THR A 166 -9.39 -6.97 -5.20
CA THR A 166 -9.60 -8.36 -4.77
C THR A 166 -10.22 -8.43 -3.38
N ALA A 167 -9.76 -7.62 -2.41
CA ALA A 167 -10.36 -7.58 -1.07
C ALA A 167 -11.85 -7.17 -1.13
N ARG A 168 -12.17 -6.16 -1.93
CA ARG A 168 -13.56 -5.75 -2.18
C ARG A 168 -14.38 -6.85 -2.82
N ARG A 169 -13.86 -7.48 -3.88
CA ARG A 169 -14.53 -8.58 -4.61
C ARG A 169 -14.82 -9.78 -3.71
N LEU A 170 -13.89 -10.11 -2.80
CA LEU A 170 -14.03 -11.24 -1.88
C LEU A 170 -14.76 -10.86 -0.58
N GLY A 171 -15.21 -9.61 -0.42
CA GLY A 171 -15.91 -9.16 0.79
C GLY A 171 -15.06 -9.16 2.05
N ARG A 172 -13.73 -9.04 1.92
CA ARG A 172 -12.81 -9.00 3.06
C ARG A 172 -12.77 -7.60 3.67
N PRO A 173 -12.83 -7.46 5.01
CA PRO A 173 -12.55 -6.20 5.69
C PRO A 173 -11.24 -5.59 5.17
N LEU A 174 -11.31 -4.33 4.75
CA LEU A 174 -10.23 -3.64 4.09
C LEU A 174 -10.00 -2.26 4.71
N LEU A 175 -8.75 -1.97 5.05
CA LEU A 175 -8.29 -0.61 5.36
C LEU A 175 -7.14 -0.24 4.42
N VAL A 176 -7.22 0.93 3.79
CA VAL A 176 -6.14 1.49 2.96
C VAL A 176 -5.65 2.77 3.62
N THR A 177 -4.39 2.81 4.07
CA THR A 177 -3.85 3.98 4.78
C THR A 177 -2.33 3.99 4.86
N CYS A 178 -1.70 5.15 4.66
CA CYS A 178 -0.34 5.45 5.17
C CYS A 178 -0.38 6.38 6.40
N GLY A 179 -1.59 6.64 6.92
CA GLY A 179 -1.89 7.65 7.91
C GLY A 179 -1.56 7.25 9.36
N PRO A 180 -2.21 7.86 10.36
CA PRO A 180 -1.80 7.72 11.73
C PRO A 180 -2.06 6.30 12.27
N ARG A 181 -1.09 5.76 12.99
CA ARG A 181 -1.14 4.46 13.68
C ARG A 181 -2.44 4.18 14.43
N ARG A 182 -3.03 5.21 15.06
CA ARG A 182 -4.31 5.10 15.80
C ARG A 182 -5.45 4.56 14.94
N ALA A 183 -5.54 4.99 13.67
CA ALA A 183 -6.60 4.55 12.77
C ALA A 183 -6.50 3.06 12.46
N ILE A 184 -5.28 2.53 12.34
CA ILE A 184 -5.03 1.10 12.17
C ILE A 184 -5.42 0.35 13.44
N ALA A 185 -5.03 0.85 14.62
CA ALA A 185 -5.36 0.24 15.91
C ALA A 185 -6.89 0.16 16.12
N ASP A 186 -7.59 1.27 15.89
CA ASP A 186 -9.03 1.35 16.10
C ASP A 186 -9.79 0.44 15.13
N TRP A 187 -9.32 0.37 13.87
CA TRP A 187 -9.87 -0.56 12.89
C TRP A 187 -9.64 -2.02 13.29
N LEU A 188 -8.42 -2.39 13.72
CA LEU A 188 -8.12 -3.75 14.17
C LEU A 188 -8.96 -4.16 15.38
N ARG A 189 -9.17 -3.26 16.36
CA ARG A 189 -10.02 -3.53 17.54
C ARG A 189 -11.49 -3.70 17.19
N ALA A 190 -11.94 -3.16 16.06
CA ALA A 190 -13.31 -3.34 15.58
C ALA A 190 -13.51 -4.67 14.83
N LEU A 191 -12.43 -5.39 14.49
CA LEU A 191 -12.52 -6.72 13.89
C LEU A 191 -12.83 -7.78 14.95
N PRO A 192 -13.50 -8.88 14.55
CA PRO A 192 -13.80 -9.97 15.48
C PRO A 192 -12.54 -10.76 15.85
N GLY A 193 -12.29 -10.90 17.15
CA GLY A 193 -11.20 -11.74 17.68
C GLY A 193 -9.80 -11.25 17.30
N GLU A 194 -8.86 -12.19 17.16
CA GLU A 194 -7.48 -11.92 16.76
C GLU A 194 -7.32 -12.33 15.27
N PRO A 195 -7.44 -11.40 14.30
CA PRO A 195 -7.48 -11.78 12.90
C PRO A 195 -6.11 -12.23 12.37
N THR A 196 -6.13 -13.13 11.39
CA THR A 196 -5.04 -13.29 10.43
C THR A 196 -5.07 -12.09 9.48
N LEU A 197 -4.09 -11.20 9.62
CA LEU A 197 -4.03 -9.94 8.89
C LEU A 197 -3.12 -10.06 7.66
N ASN A 198 -3.69 -9.91 6.47
CA ASN A 198 -2.92 -9.67 5.26
C ASN A 198 -2.43 -8.22 5.24
N VAL A 199 -1.12 -8.01 5.07
CA VAL A 199 -0.53 -6.68 4.88
C VAL A 199 0.07 -6.61 3.48
N ALA A 200 -0.29 -5.56 2.73
CA ALA A 200 0.14 -5.38 1.35
C ALA A 200 0.39 -3.91 1.02
N GLY A 201 1.13 -3.65 -0.05
CA GLY A 201 1.34 -2.32 -0.60
C GLY A 201 2.40 -2.32 -1.70
N PRO A 202 2.85 -1.12 -2.12
CA PRO A 202 3.84 -1.00 -3.20
C PRO A 202 5.18 -1.65 -2.83
N ARG A 203 5.87 -2.11 -3.86
CA ARG A 203 7.27 -2.57 -3.78
C ARG A 203 8.23 -1.40 -3.69
N ALA A 204 9.48 -1.64 -3.27
CA ALA A 204 10.50 -0.60 -3.08
C ALA A 204 10.68 0.29 -4.30
N SER A 205 10.69 -0.31 -5.49
CA SER A 205 10.92 0.43 -6.72
C SER A 205 9.78 1.41 -7.04
N GLU A 206 8.59 1.19 -6.48
CA GLU A 206 7.42 2.06 -6.62
C GLU A 206 7.31 3.06 -5.47
N TRP A 207 7.63 2.62 -4.24
CA TRP A 207 7.62 3.46 -3.05
C TRP A 207 8.81 3.14 -2.15
N PRO A 208 9.91 3.91 -2.26
CA PRO A 208 11.12 3.66 -1.49
C PRO A 208 10.90 3.67 0.03
N ASP A 209 10.04 4.55 0.53
CA ASP A 209 9.75 4.69 1.96
C ASP A 209 8.77 3.64 2.50
N GLY A 210 8.20 2.79 1.63
CA GLY A 210 7.12 1.88 2.01
C GLY A 210 7.50 0.89 3.11
N TYR A 211 8.77 0.47 3.13
CA TYR A 211 9.32 -0.39 4.18
C TYR A 211 9.38 0.34 5.54
N GLU A 212 10.01 1.52 5.60
CA GLU A 212 10.16 2.30 6.83
C GLU A 212 8.80 2.75 7.37
N VAL A 213 7.89 3.16 6.49
CA VAL A 213 6.53 3.57 6.89
C VAL A 213 5.79 2.38 7.51
N THR A 214 5.85 1.21 6.89
CA THR A 214 5.17 0.00 7.38
C THR A 214 5.71 -0.43 8.73
N THR A 215 7.04 -0.54 8.88
CA THR A 215 7.67 -0.94 10.15
C THR A 215 7.36 0.05 11.27
N ARG A 216 7.42 1.37 11.00
CA ARG A 216 7.09 2.43 11.96
C ARG A 216 5.63 2.35 12.44
N LEU A 217 4.71 1.98 11.56
CA LEU A 217 3.29 1.84 11.91
C LEU A 217 3.04 0.56 12.70
N LEU A 218 3.60 -0.57 12.27
CA LEU A 218 3.27 -1.89 12.81
C LEU A 218 4.07 -2.26 14.07
N LEU A 219 5.37 -1.95 14.17
CA LEU A 219 6.18 -2.36 15.32
C LEU A 219 5.56 -1.94 16.67
N PRO A 220 5.14 -0.68 16.87
CA PRO A 220 4.55 -0.28 18.15
C PRO A 220 3.13 -0.83 18.35
N LEU A 221 2.41 -1.21 17.28
CA LEU A 221 1.10 -1.83 17.40
C LEU A 221 1.21 -3.28 17.88
N LEU A 222 2.24 -3.99 17.40
CA LEU A 222 2.42 -5.41 17.65
C LEU A 222 3.18 -5.72 18.96
N ARG A 223 3.96 -4.76 19.48
CA ARG A 223 4.71 -4.94 20.74
C ARG A 223 3.87 -4.89 22.01
N GLY A 224 2.73 -4.18 21.98
CA GLY A 224 2.03 -3.71 23.18
C GLY A 224 2.58 -2.39 23.67
#